data_AF-A0A3D1X728-F1
#
_entry.id   AF-A0A3D1X728-F1
#
_cell.length_a   1.000
_cell.length_b   1.000
_cell.length_c   1.000
_cell.angle_alpha   90.00
_cell.angle_beta   90.00
_cell.angle_gamma   90.00
#
_symmetry.space_group_name_H-M   'P 1'
#
loop_
_entity.id
_entity.type
_entity.pdbx_description
1 polymer ?
#
loop_
_entity_poly.entity_id
_entity_poly.type
_entity_poly.pdbx_seq_one_letter_code
_entity_poly.pdbx_strand_id
1 'polypeptide(L)'
;DFTHFESITPEQLLAVDTFVNDAILRGIPVVTEVLPIEEAKKKGAIAMFGEKYGDVVRVVEMGDVSMEFCGGTHLDNTAKVGLFRIKSEGSVASGVRRIEAITGRQTLEELRSGQEKLIRASQLLKTTSNELESRIGGMLSEMKEIRSQLEKFKEQASLGEARSFLTSAKEVK
;
A
#
# COMPACT_ATOMS: atom_id res chain seq x y z
N ASP A 1 -1.71 3.16 -15.88
CA ASP A 1 -1.17 4.53 -15.87
C ASP A 1 -2.26 5.52 -16.20
N PHE A 2 -2.18 6.73 -15.69
CA PHE A 2 -3.18 7.78 -15.89
C PHE A 2 -2.54 9.16 -15.83
N THR A 3 -3.18 10.15 -16.48
CA THR A 3 -2.71 11.54 -16.47
C THR A 3 -3.14 12.22 -15.17
N HIS A 4 -2.17 12.63 -14.36
CA HIS A 4 -2.40 13.39 -13.13
C HIS A 4 -1.12 14.12 -12.73
N PHE A 5 -1.25 15.36 -12.25
CA PHE A 5 -0.10 16.26 -12.04
C PHE A 5 0.50 16.19 -10.64
N GLU A 6 -0.24 15.65 -9.67
CA GLU A 6 0.16 15.64 -8.26
C GLU A 6 0.15 14.23 -7.69
N SER A 7 0.78 14.02 -6.54
CA SER A 7 0.69 12.73 -5.85
C SER A 7 -0.71 12.48 -5.32
N ILE A 8 -1.19 11.26 -5.53
CA ILE A 8 -2.49 10.86 -4.97
C ILE A 8 -2.32 10.75 -3.46
N THR A 9 -3.20 11.42 -2.74
CA THR A 9 -3.22 11.38 -1.29
C THR A 9 -3.65 10.00 -0.77
N PRO A 10 -3.25 9.62 0.45
CA PRO A 10 -3.73 8.38 1.08
C PRO A 10 -5.26 8.26 1.10
N GLU A 11 -5.96 9.37 1.31
CA GLU A 11 -7.42 9.43 1.36
C GLU A 11 -8.04 9.17 -0.02
N GLN A 12 -7.46 9.74 -1.09
CA GLN A 12 -7.90 9.47 -2.46
C GLN A 12 -7.61 8.03 -2.87
N LEU A 13 -6.45 7.48 -2.50
CA LEU A 13 -6.14 6.06 -2.73
C LEU A 13 -7.17 5.14 -2.06
N LEU A 14 -7.54 5.45 -0.81
CA LEU A 14 -8.58 4.72 -0.10
C LEU A 14 -9.94 4.84 -0.78
N ALA A 15 -10.29 6.03 -1.28
CA ALA A 15 -11.52 6.24 -2.03
C ALA A 15 -11.57 5.42 -3.33
N VAL A 16 -10.46 5.33 -4.07
CA VAL A 16 -10.35 4.49 -5.27
C VAL A 16 -10.48 3.01 -4.90
N ASP A 17 -9.75 2.55 -3.88
CA ASP A 17 -9.80 1.15 -3.43
C ASP A 17 -11.24 0.75 -2.99
N THR A 18 -11.91 1.63 -2.25
CA THR A 18 -13.30 1.45 -1.82
C THR A 18 -14.24 1.41 -3.01
N PHE A 19 -14.15 2.37 -3.93
CA PHE A 19 -15.00 2.45 -5.12
C PHE A 19 -14.92 1.18 -5.98
N VAL A 20 -13.70 0.67 -6.22
CA VAL A 20 -13.50 -0.55 -7.02
C VAL A 20 -14.08 -1.76 -6.30
N ASN A 21 -13.83 -1.90 -5.01
CA ASN A 21 -14.37 -3.02 -4.24
C ASN A 21 -15.91 -2.97 -4.13
N ASP A 22 -16.51 -1.80 -4.01
CA ASP A 22 -17.97 -1.64 -4.04
C ASP A 22 -18.58 -2.06 -5.39
N ALA A 23 -17.93 -1.71 -6.51
CA ALA A 23 -18.34 -2.15 -7.84
C ALA A 23 -18.21 -3.68 -8.03
N ILE A 24 -17.20 -4.30 -7.42
CA ILE A 24 -17.03 -5.76 -7.40
C ILE A 24 -18.15 -6.41 -6.56
N LEU A 25 -18.42 -5.90 -5.35
CA LEU A 25 -19.43 -6.42 -4.45
C LEU A 25 -20.86 -6.28 -4.99
N ARG A 26 -21.11 -5.25 -5.81
CA ARG A 26 -22.37 -5.07 -6.55
C ARG A 26 -22.68 -6.20 -7.53
N GLY A 27 -21.69 -6.99 -7.96
CA GLY A 27 -21.89 -8.15 -8.84
C GLY A 27 -22.53 -7.77 -10.18
N ILE A 28 -21.96 -6.80 -10.87
CA ILE A 28 -22.50 -6.22 -12.10
C ILE A 28 -22.22 -7.17 -13.27
N PRO A 29 -23.21 -7.47 -14.13
CA PRO A 29 -22.96 -8.20 -15.38
C PRO A 29 -21.97 -7.45 -16.26
N VAL A 30 -20.99 -8.17 -16.81
CA VAL A 30 -20.07 -7.63 -17.80
C VAL A 30 -20.60 -7.99 -19.18
N VAL A 31 -21.00 -6.96 -19.93
CA VAL A 31 -21.61 -7.11 -21.26
C VAL A 31 -20.61 -6.69 -22.30
N THR A 32 -20.57 -7.42 -23.43
CA THR A 32 -19.60 -7.14 -24.50
C THR A 32 -20.30 -7.13 -25.84
N GLU A 33 -20.05 -6.10 -26.63
CA GLU A 33 -20.68 -5.90 -27.93
C GLU A 33 -19.64 -5.50 -28.98
N VAL A 34 -19.87 -5.85 -30.24
CA VAL A 34 -19.04 -5.46 -31.37
C VAL A 34 -19.84 -4.49 -32.24
N LEU A 35 -19.36 -3.26 -32.36
CA LEU A 35 -20.10 -2.14 -32.95
C LEU A 35 -19.20 -1.31 -33.87
N PRO A 36 -19.77 -0.61 -34.86
CA PRO A 36 -19.06 0.45 -35.55
C PRO A 36 -18.54 1.49 -34.56
N ILE A 37 -17.33 2.01 -34.77
CA ILE A 37 -16.66 2.92 -33.83
C ILE A 37 -17.48 4.18 -33.51
N GLU A 38 -18.21 4.70 -34.50
CA GLU A 38 -19.06 5.88 -34.34
C GLU A 38 -20.30 5.61 -33.47
N GLU A 39 -20.86 4.39 -33.51
CA GLU A 39 -21.94 3.99 -32.61
C GLU A 39 -21.42 3.78 -31.20
N ALA A 40 -20.25 3.15 -31.08
CA ALA A 40 -19.61 2.90 -29.80
C ALA A 40 -19.28 4.21 -29.06
N LYS A 41 -18.75 5.22 -29.77
CA LYS A 41 -18.53 6.57 -29.23
C LYS A 41 -19.83 7.24 -28.78
N LYS A 42 -20.92 7.09 -29.55
CA LYS A 42 -22.24 7.65 -29.18
C LYS A 42 -22.80 7.02 -27.90
N LYS A 43 -22.47 5.77 -27.60
CA LYS A 43 -22.83 5.12 -26.32
C LYS A 43 -22.04 5.65 -25.12
N GLY A 44 -20.99 6.45 -25.34
CA GLY A 44 -20.14 6.97 -24.28
C GLY A 44 -18.95 6.07 -23.93
N ALA A 45 -18.67 5.05 -24.75
CA ALA A 45 -17.51 4.19 -24.54
C ALA A 45 -16.20 4.98 -24.68
N ILE A 46 -15.32 4.82 -23.70
CA ILE A 46 -14.04 5.50 -23.64
C ILE A 46 -13.00 4.72 -24.45
N ALA A 47 -12.27 5.44 -25.30
CA ALA A 47 -11.12 4.93 -26.01
C ALA A 47 -9.87 5.03 -25.13
N MET A 48 -9.06 3.97 -25.09
CA MET A 48 -7.80 3.97 -24.36
C MET A 48 -6.78 4.87 -25.06
N PHE A 49 -5.96 5.55 -24.26
CA PHE A 49 -5.02 6.56 -24.76
C PHE A 49 -3.95 5.93 -25.68
N GLY A 50 -3.75 6.49 -26.87
CA GLY A 50 -2.64 6.14 -27.77
C GLY A 50 -2.91 4.98 -28.73
N GLU A 51 -4.08 4.35 -28.68
CA GLU A 51 -4.44 3.22 -29.54
C GLU A 51 -5.05 3.66 -30.87
N LYS A 52 -4.78 2.88 -31.94
CA LYS A 52 -5.44 3.04 -33.25
C LYS A 52 -6.54 2.00 -33.38
N TYR A 53 -7.76 2.46 -33.62
CA TYR A 53 -8.94 1.61 -33.76
C TYR A 53 -9.36 1.49 -35.23
N GLY A 54 -9.87 0.32 -35.62
CA GLY A 54 -10.50 0.12 -36.92
C GLY A 54 -11.95 0.63 -36.95
N ASP A 55 -12.64 0.39 -38.07
CA ASP A 55 -14.03 0.83 -38.25
C ASP A 55 -15.02 0.13 -37.30
N VAL A 56 -14.63 -1.04 -36.80
CA VAL A 56 -15.40 -1.85 -35.85
C VAL A 56 -14.55 -2.07 -34.59
N VAL A 57 -15.18 -1.88 -33.43
CA VAL A 57 -14.56 -2.01 -32.11
C VAL A 57 -15.38 -2.93 -31.22
N ARG A 58 -14.72 -3.55 -30.24
CA ARG A 58 -15.39 -4.28 -29.17
C ARG A 58 -15.50 -3.40 -27.94
N VAL A 59 -16.73 -3.17 -27.50
CA VAL A 59 -17.06 -2.47 -26.27
C VAL A 59 -17.24 -3.47 -25.16
N VAL A 60 -16.69 -3.16 -23.98
CA VAL A 60 -16.92 -3.89 -22.74
C VAL A 60 -17.57 -2.92 -21.75
N GLU A 61 -18.72 -3.32 -21.22
CA GLU A 61 -19.55 -2.52 -20.32
C GLU A 61 -19.71 -3.24 -18.98
N MET A 62 -19.57 -2.49 -17.90
CA MET A 62 -19.76 -2.94 -16.53
C MET A 62 -20.82 -2.07 -15.85
N GLY A 63 -22.01 -2.01 -16.46
CA GLY A 63 -23.11 -1.12 -16.07
C GLY A 63 -22.71 0.35 -16.10
N ASP A 64 -23.11 1.09 -15.07
CA ASP A 64 -22.81 2.52 -14.88
C ASP A 64 -21.36 2.82 -14.45
N VAL A 65 -20.54 1.79 -14.19
CA VAL A 65 -19.19 1.97 -13.62
C VAL A 65 -18.16 2.28 -14.69
N SER A 66 -18.16 1.51 -15.78
CA SER A 66 -17.20 1.68 -16.87
C SER A 66 -17.75 1.12 -18.18
N MET A 67 -17.42 1.81 -19.27
CA MET A 67 -17.67 1.37 -20.64
C MET A 67 -16.46 1.76 -21.49
N GLU A 68 -15.75 0.78 -22.04
CA GLU A 68 -14.47 1.01 -22.71
C GLU A 68 -14.26 0.11 -23.93
N PHE A 69 -13.35 0.52 -24.82
CA PHE A 69 -12.90 -0.33 -25.92
C PHE A 69 -11.86 -1.33 -25.43
N CYS A 70 -12.18 -2.63 -25.49
CA CYS A 70 -11.23 -3.68 -25.12
C CYS A 70 -11.40 -4.96 -25.95
N GLY A 71 -10.30 -5.43 -26.53
CA GLY A 71 -10.21 -6.71 -27.26
C GLY A 71 -9.82 -7.91 -26.40
N GLY A 72 -9.59 -7.72 -25.10
CA GLY A 72 -9.15 -8.76 -24.17
C GLY A 72 -10.27 -9.69 -23.70
N THR A 73 -9.89 -10.71 -22.93
CA THR A 73 -10.83 -11.58 -22.22
C THR A 73 -11.33 -10.90 -20.95
N HIS A 74 -12.61 -11.09 -20.65
CA HIS A 74 -13.24 -10.55 -19.44
C HIS A 74 -14.04 -11.63 -18.74
N LEU A 75 -14.26 -11.40 -17.44
CA LEU A 75 -15.26 -12.12 -16.67
C LEU A 75 -16.66 -11.75 -17.16
N ASP A 76 -17.66 -12.55 -16.82
CA ASP A 76 -19.09 -12.29 -17.08
C ASP A 76 -19.76 -11.47 -15.96
N ASN A 77 -19.11 -11.33 -14.80
CA ASN A 77 -19.62 -10.60 -13.66
C ASN A 77 -18.47 -10.04 -12.80
N THR A 78 -18.61 -8.79 -12.33
CA THR A 78 -17.57 -8.12 -11.53
C THR A 78 -17.25 -8.83 -10.22
N ALA A 79 -18.22 -9.53 -9.60
CA ALA A 79 -17.99 -10.27 -8.36
C ALA A 79 -16.94 -11.39 -8.50
N LYS A 80 -16.73 -11.91 -9.72
CA LYS A 80 -15.73 -12.96 -9.98
C LYS A 80 -14.29 -12.45 -9.95
N VAL A 81 -14.07 -11.13 -9.96
CA VAL A 81 -12.73 -10.53 -9.81
C VAL A 81 -12.14 -10.88 -8.43
N GLY A 82 -13.01 -10.98 -7.41
CA GLY A 82 -12.59 -11.07 -6.01
C GLY A 82 -12.04 -9.76 -5.48
N LEU A 83 -11.46 -9.77 -4.29
CA LEU A 83 -10.93 -8.57 -3.63
C LEU A 83 -9.91 -7.85 -4.51
N PHE A 84 -10.05 -6.53 -4.65
CA PHE A 84 -9.07 -5.63 -5.25
C PHE A 84 -8.23 -4.97 -4.16
N ARG A 85 -6.94 -4.76 -4.44
CA ARG A 85 -6.03 -4.05 -3.53
C ARG A 85 -4.98 -3.28 -4.30
N ILE A 86 -4.80 -2.01 -3.96
CA ILE A 86 -3.66 -1.20 -4.43
C ILE A 86 -2.38 -1.62 -3.70
N LYS A 87 -1.32 -1.89 -4.46
CA LYS A 87 0.03 -2.24 -3.99
C LYS A 87 0.91 -1.02 -3.81
N SER A 88 0.87 -0.14 -4.81
CA SER A 88 1.75 1.02 -4.89
C SER A 88 1.12 2.09 -5.77
N GLU A 89 1.58 3.32 -5.56
CA GLU A 89 1.26 4.46 -6.38
C GLU A 89 2.56 5.25 -6.59
N GLY A 90 2.81 5.75 -7.81
CA GLY A 90 3.99 6.56 -8.09
C GLY A 90 3.99 7.27 -9.44
N SER A 91 4.87 8.26 -9.56
CA SER A 91 5.11 8.97 -10.83
C SER A 91 6.00 8.13 -11.74
N VAL A 92 5.62 8.03 -13.02
CA VAL A 92 6.40 7.32 -14.06
C VAL A 92 6.94 8.26 -15.14
N ALA A 93 6.30 9.41 -15.34
CA ALA A 93 6.75 10.50 -16.21
C ALA A 93 6.11 11.82 -15.77
N SER A 94 6.53 12.94 -16.36
CA SER A 94 5.89 14.24 -16.10
C SER A 94 4.40 14.18 -16.44
N GLY A 95 3.55 14.46 -15.45
CA GLY A 95 2.08 14.43 -15.58
C GLY A 95 1.48 13.03 -15.72
N VAL A 96 2.23 11.95 -15.52
CA VAL A 96 1.75 10.56 -15.64
C VAL A 96 2.08 9.77 -14.38
N ARG A 97 1.06 9.09 -13.86
CA ARG A 97 1.12 8.30 -12.64
C ARG A 97 0.71 6.85 -12.87
N ARG A 98 1.17 5.98 -12.00
CA ARG A 98 0.91 4.54 -12.03
C ARG A 98 0.38 4.10 -10.68
N ILE A 99 -0.76 3.41 -10.72
CA ILE A 99 -1.25 2.56 -9.63
C ILE A 99 -0.92 1.13 -10.04
N GLU A 100 -0.22 0.40 -9.17
CA GLU A 100 -0.10 -1.05 -9.28
C GLU A 100 -1.11 -1.67 -8.32
N ALA A 101 -1.88 -2.64 -8.80
CA ALA A 101 -2.92 -3.29 -8.01
C ALA A 101 -2.99 -4.79 -8.32
N ILE A 102 -3.55 -5.55 -7.38
CA ILE A 102 -3.74 -6.99 -7.48
C ILE A 102 -5.19 -7.36 -7.18
N THR A 103 -5.65 -8.47 -7.76
CA THR A 103 -6.99 -9.01 -7.56
C THR A 103 -6.97 -10.53 -7.36
N GLY A 104 -8.13 -11.11 -7.04
CA GLY A 104 -8.32 -12.57 -6.99
C GLY A 104 -7.46 -13.27 -5.94
N ARG A 105 -6.92 -14.45 -6.28
CA ARG A 105 -6.23 -15.31 -5.30
C ARG A 105 -4.96 -14.69 -4.72
N GLN A 106 -4.28 -13.85 -5.48
CA GLN A 106 -3.05 -13.19 -5.04
C GLN A 106 -3.30 -12.28 -3.83
N THR A 107 -4.47 -11.64 -3.75
CA THR A 107 -4.82 -10.80 -2.59
C THR A 107 -4.98 -11.62 -1.32
N LEU A 108 -5.55 -12.83 -1.42
CA LEU A 108 -5.69 -13.75 -0.29
C LEU A 108 -4.33 -14.23 0.23
N GLU A 109 -3.41 -14.56 -0.69
CA GLU A 109 -2.05 -14.97 -0.34
C GLU A 109 -1.29 -13.84 0.38
N GLU A 110 -1.44 -12.61 -0.11
CA GLU A 110 -0.84 -11.44 0.51
C GLU A 110 -1.43 -11.11 1.89
N LEU A 111 -2.76 -11.15 2.05
CA LEU A 111 -3.43 -10.94 3.33
C LEU A 111 -3.00 -11.98 4.36
N ARG A 112 -2.94 -13.27 3.96
CA ARG A 112 -2.47 -14.34 4.83
C ARG A 112 -1.02 -14.10 5.25
N SER A 113 -0.14 -13.76 4.32
CA SER A 113 1.27 -13.46 4.63
C SER A 113 1.41 -12.29 5.60
N GLY A 114 0.61 -11.22 5.41
CA GLY A 114 0.57 -10.07 6.31
C GLY A 114 0.10 -10.46 7.71
N GLN A 115 -0.99 -11.21 7.82
CA GLN A 115 -1.54 -11.68 9.09
C GLN A 115 -0.54 -12.57 9.83
N GLU A 116 0.13 -13.49 9.15
CA GLU A 116 1.15 -14.34 9.77
C GLU A 116 2.34 -13.54 10.31
N LYS A 117 2.76 -12.48 9.61
CA LYS A 117 3.84 -11.59 10.09
C LYS A 117 3.42 -10.86 11.35
N LEU A 118 2.18 -10.35 11.39
CA LEU A 118 1.62 -9.68 12.58
C LEU A 118 1.55 -10.64 13.77
N ILE A 119 1.03 -11.86 13.57
CA ILE A 119 0.96 -12.88 14.63
C ILE A 119 2.35 -13.23 15.15
N ARG A 120 3.32 -13.45 14.25
CA ARG A 120 4.71 -13.73 14.62
C ARG A 120 5.33 -12.59 15.43
N ALA A 121 5.12 -11.34 15.02
CA ALA A 121 5.59 -10.16 15.75
C ALA A 121 4.98 -10.06 17.16
N SER A 122 3.67 -10.29 17.28
CA SER A 122 2.98 -10.36 18.57
C SER A 122 3.54 -11.44 19.48
N GLN A 123 3.81 -12.64 18.95
CA GLN A 123 4.41 -13.74 19.72
C GLN A 123 5.83 -13.41 20.20
N LEU A 124 6.68 -12.84 19.35
CA LEU A 124 8.05 -12.44 19.72
C LEU A 124 8.05 -11.44 20.88
N LEU A 125 7.07 -10.54 20.91
CA LEU A 125 6.92 -9.52 21.95
C LEU A 125 6.03 -9.96 23.12
N LYS A 126 5.56 -11.22 23.11
CA LYS A 126 4.67 -11.81 24.12
C LYS A 126 3.43 -10.96 24.38
N THR A 127 2.79 -10.50 23.31
CA THR A 127 1.59 -9.64 23.33
C THR A 127 0.57 -10.13 22.29
N THR A 128 -0.56 -9.45 22.19
CA THR A 128 -1.60 -9.69 21.18
C THR A 128 -1.41 -8.74 19.99
N SER A 129 -2.07 -8.99 18.86
CA SER A 129 -2.00 -8.07 17.71
C SER A 129 -2.63 -6.71 18.00
N ASN A 130 -3.65 -6.67 18.86
CA ASN A 130 -4.31 -5.42 19.27
C ASN A 130 -3.42 -4.55 20.17
N GLU A 131 -2.59 -5.18 21.00
CA GLU A 131 -1.69 -4.48 21.94
C GLU A 131 -0.28 -4.27 21.37
N LEU A 132 -0.03 -4.76 20.15
CA LEU A 132 1.29 -4.81 19.54
C LEU A 132 1.94 -3.42 19.44
N GLU A 133 1.20 -2.42 18.97
CA GLU A 133 1.70 -1.05 18.84
C GLU A 133 2.08 -0.44 20.20
N SER A 134 1.21 -0.62 21.20
CA SER A 134 1.48 -0.15 22.57
C SER A 134 2.71 -0.84 23.17
N ARG A 135 2.85 -2.16 22.98
CA ARG A 135 4.00 -2.94 23.44
C ARG A 135 5.30 -2.47 22.78
N ILE A 136 5.27 -2.20 21.47
CA ILE A 136 6.42 -1.66 20.73
C ILE A 136 6.78 -0.27 21.27
N GLY A 137 5.79 0.63 21.46
CA GLY A 137 6.03 1.97 22.00
C GLY A 137 6.64 1.95 23.40
N GLY A 138 6.16 1.07 24.28
CA GLY A 138 6.74 0.85 25.60
C GLY A 138 8.19 0.37 25.54
N MET A 139 8.49 -0.61 24.69
CA MET A 139 9.84 -1.16 24.53
C MET A 139 10.83 -0.12 23.95
N LEU A 140 10.38 0.71 23.00
CA LEU A 140 11.20 1.81 22.46
C LEU A 140 11.51 2.86 23.52
N SER A 141 10.55 3.16 24.39
CA SER A 141 10.72 4.11 25.50
C SER A 141 11.70 3.58 26.56
N GLU A 142 11.54 2.31 26.96
CA GLU A 142 12.47 1.63 27.87
C GLU A 142 13.89 1.58 27.31
N MET A 143 14.02 1.27 26.01
CA MET A 143 15.32 1.24 25.32
C MET A 143 16.00 2.62 25.29
N LYS A 144 15.23 3.70 25.20
CA LYS A 144 15.75 5.08 25.30
C LYS A 144 16.23 5.40 26.72
N GLU A 145 15.47 4.99 27.74
CA GLU A 145 15.83 5.19 29.14
C GLU A 145 17.10 4.41 29.51
N ILE A 146 17.17 3.12 29.16
CA ILE A 146 18.36 2.28 29.38
C ILE A 146 19.59 2.90 28.72
N ARG A 147 19.47 3.41 27.49
CA ARG A 147 20.58 4.12 26.81
C ARG A 147 21.02 5.37 27.57
N SER A 148 20.08 6.16 28.09
CA SER A 148 20.42 7.36 28.88
C SER A 148 21.12 6.98 30.20
N GLN A 149 20.65 5.95 30.89
CA GLN A 149 21.26 5.46 32.11
C GLN A 149 22.66 4.89 31.86
N LEU A 150 22.86 4.20 30.75
CA LEU A 150 24.16 3.68 30.35
C LEU A 150 25.20 4.80 30.16
N GLU A 151 24.82 5.89 29.49
CA GLU A 151 25.72 7.03 29.30
C GLU A 151 26.06 7.71 30.63
N LYS A 152 25.07 7.92 31.52
CA LYS A 152 25.31 8.44 32.87
C LYS A 152 26.24 7.53 33.68
N PHE A 153 26.08 6.21 33.58
CA PHE A 153 26.93 5.25 34.28
C PHE A 153 28.37 5.29 33.77
N LYS A 154 28.57 5.40 32.45
CA LYS A 154 29.91 5.57 31.86
C LYS A 154 30.59 6.86 32.32
N GLU A 155 29.85 7.98 32.35
CA GLU A 155 30.36 9.26 32.87
C GLU A 155 30.79 9.13 34.34
N GLN A 156 29.96 8.51 35.18
CA GLN A 156 30.28 8.28 36.59
C GLN A 156 31.48 7.35 36.79
N ALA A 157 31.57 6.28 36.01
CA ALA A 157 32.70 5.35 36.06
C ALA A 157 34.02 6.05 35.68
N SER A 158 34.00 6.87 34.63
CA SER A 158 35.17 7.66 34.20
C SER A 158 35.62 8.67 35.26
N LEU A 159 34.66 9.34 35.93
CA LEU A 159 34.96 10.23 37.06
C LEU A 159 35.54 9.48 38.28
N GLY A 160 35.06 8.26 38.55
CA GLY A 160 35.60 7.39 39.59
C GLY A 160 37.04 6.97 39.31
N GLU A 161 37.33 6.61 38.07
CA GLU A 161 38.68 6.27 37.61
C GLU A 161 39.64 7.48 37.69
N ALA A 162 39.18 8.66 37.25
CA ALA A 162 39.93 9.92 37.39
C ALA A 162 40.23 10.28 38.86
N ARG A 163 39.27 10.06 39.77
CA ARG A 163 39.49 10.23 41.21
C ARG A 163 40.51 9.25 41.77
N SER A 164 40.45 7.98 41.36
CA SER A 164 41.44 6.97 41.72
C SER A 164 42.85 7.42 41.32
N PHE A 165 43.03 7.88 40.08
CA PHE A 165 44.31 8.42 39.60
C PHE A 165 44.78 9.61 40.44
N LEU A 166 43.91 10.56 40.75
CA LEU A 166 44.22 11.72 41.59
C LEU A 166 44.64 11.31 43.01
N THR A 167 43.98 10.33 43.62
CA THR A 167 44.35 9.83 44.96
C THR A 167 45.67 9.05 44.97
N SER A 168 46.06 8.47 43.84
CA SER A 168 47.34 7.76 43.69
C SER A 168 48.50 8.63 43.18
N ALA A 169 48.25 9.91 42.87
CA ALA A 169 49.26 10.82 42.37
C ALA A 169 50.21 11.26 43.51
N LYS A 170 51.52 11.22 43.27
CA LYS A 170 52.53 11.76 44.20
C LYS A 170 52.77 13.25 43.93
N GLU A 171 52.69 14.08 44.96
CA GLU A 171 53.15 15.46 44.90
C GLU A 171 54.66 15.52 44.70
N VAL A 172 55.10 16.28 43.70
CA VAL A 172 56.50 16.59 43.44
C VAL A 172 56.73 18.04 43.86
N LYS A 173 57.61 18.26 44.84
CA LYS A 173 58.06 19.59 45.27
C LYS A 173 59.16 20.12 44.37
#